data_AF-A0A1Q2ZVA2-F1
#
_entry.id   AF-A0A1Q2ZVA2-F1
#
_cell.length_a   1.000
_cell.length_b   1.000
_cell.length_c   1.000
_cell.angle_alpha   90.00
_cell.angle_beta   90.00
_cell.angle_gamma   90.00
#
_symmetry.space_group_name_H-M   'P 1'
#
loop_
_entity.id
_entity.type
_entity.pdbx_description
1 polymer ?
#
loop_
_entity_poly.entity_id
_entity_poly.type
_entity_poly.pdbx_seq_one_letter_code
_entity_poly.pdbx_strand_id
1 'polypeptide(L)'
;MSKFFYSSPNELDTEHQNENHNNQEPRLQSELLSTGNQVVQSPPLTERLHEWRNLLIHQYNVVVAEWSNLKSATKNEIDSGREYINRNVLNDPQENNRLLVPSSILSLGAFFCGRVLTNKNNWGYRSIVNRNPSILGRLLTSLPSRTVLPLALAGVVFNQLTPGTAKNACHTFERDFLSESFVQEYHRIWDQLYVQGIKQGSGQIGETFQNSLQNGIKSIRESISAINDDKKQ
;
A
#
# COMPACT_ATOMS: atom_id res chain seq x y z
N MET A 1 14.67 16.31 -21.45
CA MET A 1 13.46 16.57 -22.26
C MET A 1 13.84 16.49 -23.74
N SER A 2 13.78 15.29 -24.33
CA SER A 2 14.06 15.08 -25.76
C SER A 2 12.79 15.37 -26.57
N LYS A 3 12.84 16.44 -27.37
CA LYS A 3 11.79 16.84 -28.30
C LYS A 3 11.80 15.92 -29.52
N PHE A 4 10.62 15.40 -29.86
CA PHE A 4 10.34 14.71 -31.11
C PHE A 4 10.45 15.69 -32.28
N PHE A 5 11.19 15.33 -33.32
CA PHE A 5 11.17 16.01 -34.61
C PHE A 5 10.08 15.39 -35.49
N TYR A 6 9.04 16.18 -35.76
CA TYR A 6 8.14 15.98 -36.90
C TYR A 6 8.79 16.66 -38.11
N SER A 7 9.00 15.92 -39.20
CA SER A 7 9.26 16.51 -40.51
C SER A 7 8.00 16.37 -41.35
N SER A 8 7.46 17.53 -41.72
CA SER A 8 6.32 17.71 -42.63
C SER A 8 6.71 17.34 -44.07
N PRO A 9 5.82 16.78 -44.89
CA PRO A 9 6.09 16.55 -46.31
C PRO A 9 5.91 17.87 -47.07
N ASN A 10 6.98 18.33 -47.73
CA ASN A 10 6.92 19.42 -48.70
C ASN A 10 6.31 18.90 -50.02
N GLU A 11 5.35 19.67 -50.51
CA GLU A 11 5.07 19.99 -51.92
C GLU A 11 5.05 18.82 -52.92
N LEU A 12 3.81 18.34 -53.15
CA LEU A 12 3.40 17.59 -54.33
C LEU A 12 3.23 18.58 -55.50
N ASP A 13 4.25 18.69 -56.35
CA ASP A 13 4.07 19.19 -57.70
C ASP A 13 3.46 18.07 -58.57
N THR A 14 2.29 18.38 -59.09
CA THR A 14 1.52 17.63 -60.08
C THR A 14 2.33 17.46 -61.36
N GLU A 15 2.75 16.23 -61.65
CA GLU A 15 3.10 15.82 -63.01
C GLU A 15 2.29 14.56 -63.39
N HIS A 16 1.35 14.77 -64.30
CA HIS A 16 0.58 13.73 -64.97
C HIS A 16 1.54 12.74 -65.66
N GLN A 17 1.68 11.53 -65.11
CA GLN A 17 2.14 10.39 -65.88
C GLN A 17 1.02 9.37 -66.02
N ASN A 18 0.54 9.31 -67.27
CA ASN A 18 -0.41 8.37 -67.84
C ASN A 18 -0.40 6.99 -67.17
N GLU A 19 -1.49 6.68 -66.46
CA GLU A 19 -1.87 5.31 -66.13
C GLU A 19 -2.20 4.57 -67.43
N ASN A 20 -1.18 3.94 -68.02
CA ASN A 20 -1.39 2.79 -68.88
C ASN A 20 -1.91 1.66 -67.99
N HIS A 21 -3.23 1.54 -67.91
CA HIS A 21 -3.91 0.31 -67.51
C HIS A 21 -3.60 -0.79 -68.54
N ASN A 22 -2.39 -1.35 -68.47
CA ASN A 22 -2.10 -2.63 -69.10
C ASN A 22 -2.80 -3.69 -68.25
N ASN A 23 -3.96 -4.12 -68.74
CA ASN A 23 -4.57 -5.40 -68.43
C ASN A 23 -3.57 -6.51 -68.78
N GLN A 24 -2.62 -6.81 -67.88
CA GLN A 24 -1.89 -8.05 -67.93
C GLN A 24 -2.82 -9.14 -67.40
N GLU A 25 -3.24 -10.04 -68.28
CA GLU A 25 -3.82 -11.31 -67.89
C GLU A 25 -2.99 -11.92 -66.76
N PRO A 26 -3.61 -12.50 -65.71
CA PRO A 26 -2.84 -13.09 -64.63
C PRO A 26 -1.93 -14.16 -65.22
N ARG A 27 -0.61 -13.98 -65.08
CA ARG A 27 0.39 -15.02 -65.42
C ARG A 27 0.16 -16.18 -64.45
N LEU A 28 -0.66 -17.12 -64.86
CA LEU A 28 -0.95 -18.34 -64.13
C LEU A 28 0.11 -19.37 -64.52
N GLN A 29 0.97 -19.73 -63.59
CA GLN A 29 1.92 -20.82 -63.75
C GLN A 29 1.28 -22.08 -63.17
N SER A 30 1.08 -23.09 -64.02
CA SER A 30 0.64 -24.40 -63.57
C SER A 30 1.87 -25.25 -63.27
N GLU A 31 2.06 -25.59 -62.00
CA GLU A 31 3.14 -26.48 -61.58
C GLU A 31 2.54 -27.79 -61.08
N LEU A 32 3.13 -28.91 -61.49
CA LEU A 32 2.67 -30.24 -61.11
C LEU A 32 3.50 -30.67 -59.91
N LEU A 33 2.87 -30.72 -58.73
CA LEU A 33 3.53 -31.17 -57.51
C LEU A 33 3.95 -32.64 -57.67
N SER A 34 5.01 -33.06 -56.98
CA SER A 34 5.48 -34.46 -56.96
C SER A 34 4.42 -35.47 -56.47
N THR A 35 3.31 -34.99 -55.91
CA THR A 35 2.12 -35.76 -55.50
C THR A 35 1.12 -36.02 -56.63
N GLY A 36 1.35 -35.48 -57.84
CA GLY A 36 0.47 -35.62 -59.00
C GLY A 36 -0.64 -34.57 -59.12
N ASN A 37 -0.76 -33.66 -58.13
CA ASN A 37 -1.76 -32.59 -58.15
C ASN A 37 -1.23 -31.37 -58.92
N GLN A 38 -2.00 -30.87 -59.88
CA GLN A 38 -1.69 -29.65 -60.62
C GLN A 38 -2.20 -28.43 -59.84
N VAL A 39 -1.29 -27.52 -59.50
CA VAL A 39 -1.63 -26.29 -58.80
C VAL A 39 -1.42 -25.13 -59.76
N VAL A 40 -2.48 -24.39 -60.01
CA VAL A 40 -2.43 -23.14 -60.77
C VAL A 40 -2.11 -22.02 -59.79
N GLN A 41 -0.89 -21.50 -59.84
CA GLN A 41 -0.46 -20.38 -59.00
C GLN A 41 -0.34 -19.11 -59.84
N SER A 42 -0.75 -18.00 -59.24
CA SER A 42 -0.38 -16.67 -59.71
C SER A 42 0.79 -16.17 -58.85
N PRO A 43 2.04 -16.20 -59.36
CA PRO A 43 3.22 -15.73 -58.63
C PRO A 43 3.06 -14.36 -57.95
N PRO A 44 2.46 -13.32 -58.58
CA PRO A 44 2.35 -12.01 -57.95
C PRO A 44 1.39 -11.97 -56.75
N LEU A 45 0.38 -12.85 -56.69
CA LEU A 45 -0.51 -12.96 -55.52
C LEU A 45 0.15 -13.75 -54.39
N THR A 46 0.94 -14.77 -54.72
CA THR A 46 1.66 -15.58 -53.73
C THR A 46 2.72 -14.74 -53.01
N GLU A 47 3.48 -13.90 -53.75
CA GLU A 47 4.45 -12.97 -53.17
C GLU A 47 3.79 -11.93 -52.24
N ARG A 48 2.69 -11.29 -52.70
CA ARG A 48 1.94 -10.35 -51.87
C ARG A 48 1.37 -10.97 -50.60
N LEU A 49 0.83 -12.20 -50.68
CA LEU A 49 0.37 -12.95 -49.52
C LEU A 49 1.52 -13.29 -48.57
N HIS A 50 2.70 -13.59 -49.12
CA HIS A 50 3.89 -13.89 -48.34
C HIS A 50 4.40 -12.65 -47.59
N GLU A 51 4.45 -11.49 -48.24
CA GLU A 51 4.79 -10.21 -47.61
C GLU A 51 3.80 -9.84 -46.50
N TRP A 52 2.50 -9.94 -46.78
CA TRP A 52 1.45 -9.70 -45.78
C TRP A 52 1.58 -10.62 -44.56
N ARG A 53 1.82 -11.91 -44.80
CA ARG A 53 2.06 -12.88 -43.73
C ARG A 53 3.28 -12.51 -42.91
N ASN A 54 4.38 -12.13 -43.55
CA ASN A 54 5.61 -11.77 -42.86
C ASN A 54 5.45 -10.48 -42.03
N LEU A 55 4.72 -9.48 -42.54
CA LEU A 55 4.38 -8.27 -41.78
C LEU A 55 3.51 -8.58 -40.56
N LEU A 56 2.48 -9.44 -40.71
CA LEU A 56 1.63 -9.86 -39.59
C LEU A 56 2.42 -10.65 -38.54
N ILE A 57 3.28 -11.58 -38.96
CA ILE A 57 4.15 -12.34 -38.05
C ILE A 57 5.11 -11.40 -37.32
N HIS A 58 5.68 -10.41 -38.02
CA HIS A 58 6.57 -9.44 -37.40
C HIS A 58 5.84 -8.59 -36.35
N GLN A 59 4.67 -8.02 -36.68
CA GLN A 59 3.87 -7.24 -35.73
C GLN A 59 3.44 -8.09 -34.52
N TYR A 60 3.02 -9.33 -34.75
CA TYR A 60 2.68 -10.26 -33.68
C TYR A 60 3.88 -10.52 -32.76
N ASN A 61 5.06 -10.79 -33.34
CA ASN A 61 6.27 -11.04 -32.57
C ASN A 61 6.71 -9.81 -31.77
N VAL A 62 6.56 -8.59 -32.32
CA VAL A 62 6.84 -7.34 -31.60
C VAL A 62 5.91 -7.20 -30.39
N VAL A 63 4.60 -7.38 -30.57
CA VAL A 63 3.63 -7.29 -29.46
C VAL A 63 3.88 -8.34 -28.39
N VAL A 64 4.19 -9.58 -28.79
CA VAL A 64 4.53 -10.65 -27.84
C VAL A 64 5.83 -10.33 -27.09
N ALA A 65 6.84 -9.79 -27.77
CA ALA A 65 8.08 -9.37 -27.16
C ALA A 65 7.86 -8.23 -26.16
N GLU A 66 7.10 -7.19 -26.53
CA GLU A 66 6.73 -6.08 -25.63
C GLU A 66 5.96 -6.59 -24.41
N TRP A 67 4.99 -7.48 -24.60
CA TRP A 67 4.25 -8.09 -23.51
C TRP A 67 5.17 -8.89 -22.57
N SER A 68 6.09 -9.68 -23.13
CA SER A 68 7.07 -10.43 -22.35
C SER A 68 8.04 -9.53 -21.58
N ASN A 69 8.42 -8.40 -22.18
CA ASN A 69 9.26 -7.38 -21.54
C ASN A 69 8.53 -6.69 -20.40
N LEU A 70 7.26 -6.27 -20.61
CA LEU A 70 6.43 -5.69 -19.56
C LEU A 70 6.25 -6.66 -18.39
N LYS A 71 5.92 -7.92 -18.68
CA LYS A 71 5.79 -8.96 -17.65
C LYS A 71 7.08 -9.14 -16.85
N SER A 72 8.22 -9.12 -17.53
CA SER A 72 9.54 -9.25 -16.90
C SER A 72 9.92 -8.02 -16.09
N ALA A 73 9.63 -6.83 -16.60
CA ALA A 73 9.86 -5.56 -15.91
C ALA A 73 9.01 -5.46 -14.63
N THR A 74 7.71 -5.79 -14.70
CA THR A 74 6.83 -5.82 -13.53
C THR A 74 7.32 -6.83 -12.50
N LYS A 75 7.75 -8.02 -12.93
CA LYS A 75 8.31 -9.01 -12.01
C LYS A 75 9.58 -8.49 -11.34
N ASN A 76 10.50 -7.89 -12.10
CA ASN A 76 11.71 -7.29 -11.54
C ASN A 76 11.41 -6.17 -10.55
N GLU A 77 10.39 -5.34 -10.83
CA GLU A 77 10.00 -4.25 -9.94
C GLU A 77 9.39 -4.78 -8.63
N ILE A 78 8.56 -5.83 -8.71
CA ILE A 78 8.03 -6.53 -7.52
C ILE A 78 9.16 -7.16 -6.71
N ASP A 79 10.10 -7.86 -7.37
CA ASP A 79 11.22 -8.51 -6.72
C ASP A 79 12.16 -7.48 -6.08
N SER A 80 12.42 -6.36 -6.76
CA SER A 80 13.22 -5.23 -6.25
C SER A 80 12.54 -4.58 -5.05
N GLY A 81 11.22 -4.35 -5.11
CA GLY A 81 10.44 -3.81 -3.99
C GLY A 81 10.44 -4.75 -2.78
N ARG A 82 10.33 -6.05 -3.02
CA ARG A 82 10.42 -7.07 -1.96
C ARG A 82 11.80 -7.08 -1.31
N GLU A 83 12.85 -7.04 -2.13
CA GLU A 83 14.24 -6.97 -1.65
C GLU A 83 14.49 -5.69 -0.85
N TYR A 84 13.93 -4.57 -1.29
CA TYR A 84 13.99 -3.29 -0.58
C TYR A 84 13.36 -3.37 0.80
N ILE A 85 12.13 -3.91 0.90
CA ILE A 85 11.44 -4.09 2.18
C ILE A 85 12.23 -5.05 3.07
N ASN A 86 12.73 -6.16 2.51
CA ASN A 86 13.51 -7.12 3.28
C ASN A 86 14.78 -6.51 3.87
N ARG A 87 15.48 -5.67 3.10
CA ARG A 87 16.74 -5.04 3.54
C ARG A 87 16.53 -3.89 4.51
N ASN A 88 15.52 -3.05 4.29
CA ASN A 88 15.35 -1.81 5.05
C ASN A 88 14.37 -1.94 6.21
N VAL A 89 13.29 -2.71 6.06
CA VAL A 89 12.23 -2.84 7.07
C VAL A 89 12.40 -4.13 7.88
N LEU A 90 12.57 -5.26 7.19
CA LEU A 90 12.64 -6.59 7.79
C LEU A 90 14.09 -7.05 8.05
N ASN A 91 14.93 -6.14 8.55
CA ASN A 91 16.35 -6.43 8.79
C ASN A 91 16.60 -7.25 10.08
N ASP A 92 15.61 -7.47 10.93
CA ASP A 92 15.75 -8.24 12.17
C ASP A 92 15.24 -9.70 12.01
N PRO A 93 16.13 -10.69 11.83
CA PRO A 93 15.72 -12.08 11.64
C PRO A 93 15.11 -12.72 12.90
N GLN A 94 15.39 -12.20 14.11
CA GLN A 94 14.82 -12.75 15.34
C GLN A 94 13.35 -12.31 15.48
N GLU A 95 13.06 -11.03 15.28
CA GLU A 95 11.70 -10.50 15.28
C GLU A 95 10.86 -11.08 14.13
N ASN A 96 11.44 -11.18 12.93
CA ASN A 96 10.69 -11.63 11.75
C ASN A 96 10.26 -13.09 11.83
N ASN A 97 11.13 -13.97 12.32
CA ASN A 97 10.83 -15.40 12.35
C ASN A 97 9.85 -15.79 13.45
N ARG A 98 9.77 -15.01 14.54
CA ARG A 98 8.99 -15.39 15.73
C ARG A 98 7.83 -14.45 16.04
N LEU A 99 8.01 -13.16 15.81
CA LEU A 99 7.10 -12.13 16.31
C LEU A 99 6.27 -11.48 15.21
N LEU A 100 6.75 -11.40 13.97
CA LEU A 100 6.04 -10.68 12.91
C LEU A 100 4.63 -11.20 12.61
N VAL A 101 4.45 -12.52 12.54
CA VAL A 101 3.13 -13.15 12.32
C VAL A 101 2.18 -12.90 13.49
N PRO A 102 2.51 -13.26 14.76
CA PRO A 102 1.62 -13.00 15.88
C PRO A 102 1.38 -11.50 16.10
N SER A 103 2.37 -10.64 15.91
CA SER A 103 2.21 -9.18 15.97
C SER A 103 1.24 -8.66 14.92
N SER A 104 1.28 -9.19 13.70
CA SER A 104 0.35 -8.80 12.63
C SER A 104 -1.09 -9.20 12.95
N ILE A 105 -1.30 -10.41 13.50
CA ILE A 105 -2.62 -10.89 13.89
C ILE A 105 -3.18 -10.06 15.06
N LEU A 106 -2.36 -9.79 16.07
CA LEU A 106 -2.76 -8.97 17.23
C LEU A 106 -3.01 -7.51 16.84
N SER A 107 -2.19 -6.95 15.95
CA SER A 107 -2.38 -5.61 15.37
C SER A 107 -3.70 -5.52 14.60
N LEU A 108 -4.04 -6.55 13.80
CA LEU A 108 -5.32 -6.64 13.12
C LEU A 108 -6.50 -6.78 14.10
N GLY A 109 -6.33 -7.55 15.17
CA GLY A 109 -7.30 -7.61 16.26
C GLY A 109 -7.53 -6.24 16.90
N ALA A 110 -6.45 -5.52 17.20
CA ALA A 110 -6.50 -4.16 17.74
C ALA A 110 -7.16 -3.16 16.78
N PHE A 111 -6.94 -3.30 15.48
CA PHE A 111 -7.65 -2.54 14.45
C PHE A 111 -9.16 -2.76 14.54
N PHE A 112 -9.61 -4.02 14.60
CA PHE A 112 -11.03 -4.32 14.72
C PHE A 112 -11.61 -3.83 16.05
N CYS A 113 -10.88 -3.97 17.16
CA CYS A 113 -11.27 -3.37 18.44
C CYS A 113 -11.46 -1.85 18.32
N GLY A 114 -10.53 -1.14 17.67
CA GLY A 114 -10.67 0.28 17.38
C GLY A 114 -11.90 0.61 16.52
N ARG A 115 -12.19 -0.21 15.49
CA ARG A 115 -13.39 -0.05 14.65
C ARG A 115 -14.68 -0.24 15.44
N VAL A 116 -14.70 -1.19 16.36
CA VAL A 116 -15.82 -1.41 17.28
C VAL A 116 -15.97 -0.21 18.22
N LEU A 117 -14.87 0.28 18.82
CA LEU A 117 -14.88 1.44 19.71
C LEU A 117 -15.33 2.73 19.02
N THR A 118 -15.03 2.91 17.74
CA THR A 118 -15.42 4.12 16.98
C THR A 118 -16.78 4.02 16.28
N ASN A 119 -17.49 2.90 16.45
CA ASN A 119 -18.81 2.69 15.88
C ASN A 119 -19.87 3.53 16.60
N LYS A 120 -20.62 4.36 15.85
CA LYS A 120 -21.66 5.25 16.41
C LYS A 120 -22.79 4.45 17.06
N ASN A 121 -23.09 3.27 16.53
CA ASN A 121 -24.14 2.42 17.05
C ASN A 121 -23.86 1.93 18.47
N ASN A 122 -22.58 1.83 18.86
CA ASN A 122 -22.15 1.40 20.19
C ASN A 122 -22.26 2.53 21.25
N TRP A 123 -22.41 3.78 20.81
CA TRP A 123 -22.50 4.96 21.68
C TRP A 123 -23.91 5.59 21.72
N GLY A 124 -24.94 4.81 21.36
CA GLY A 124 -26.33 5.24 21.50
C GLY A 124 -26.83 6.22 20.43
N TYR A 125 -26.13 6.39 19.30
CA TYR A 125 -26.55 7.22 18.16
C TYR A 125 -27.73 6.64 17.36
N ARG A 126 -28.61 5.86 17.99
CA ARG A 126 -29.65 5.06 17.31
C ARG A 126 -30.97 5.78 17.03
N SER A 127 -31.18 7.01 17.51
CA SER A 127 -32.46 7.70 17.31
C SER A 127 -32.32 9.20 17.06
N ILE A 128 -33.16 9.72 16.15
CA ILE A 128 -33.35 11.15 15.86
C ILE A 128 -33.82 11.91 17.12
N VAL A 129 -34.43 11.23 18.09
CA VAL A 129 -35.09 11.84 19.26
C VAL A 129 -34.22 11.81 20.53
N ASN A 130 -33.26 10.89 20.66
CA ASN A 130 -32.38 10.83 21.84
C ASN A 130 -30.91 10.95 21.42
N ARG A 131 -30.49 12.20 21.21
CA ARG A 131 -29.24 12.60 20.55
C ARG A 131 -28.18 13.09 21.55
N ASN A 132 -28.13 12.49 22.73
CA ASN A 132 -27.18 12.84 23.78
C ASN A 132 -26.11 11.75 23.99
N PRO A 133 -25.22 11.52 23.00
CA PRO A 133 -24.05 10.69 23.21
C PRO A 133 -23.11 11.40 24.20
N SER A 134 -22.50 10.60 25.08
CA SER A 134 -21.44 11.05 25.99
C SER A 134 -20.35 11.82 25.22
N ILE A 135 -19.70 12.79 25.87
CA ILE A 135 -18.61 13.59 25.29
C ILE A 135 -17.52 12.69 24.70
N LEU A 136 -17.19 11.59 25.39
CA LEU A 136 -16.27 10.55 24.90
C LEU A 136 -16.79 9.86 23.64
N GLY A 137 -18.09 9.55 23.58
CA GLY A 137 -18.74 9.01 22.38
C GLY A 137 -18.67 9.99 21.20
N ARG A 138 -18.81 11.30 21.43
CA ARG A 138 -18.66 12.33 20.38
C ARG A 138 -17.24 12.40 19.83
N LEU A 139 -16.24 12.32 20.71
CA LEU A 139 -14.83 12.36 20.33
C LEU A 139 -14.39 11.08 19.60
N LEU A 140 -14.73 9.91 20.15
CA LEU A 140 -14.35 8.60 19.61
C LEU A 140 -15.12 8.22 18.33
N THR A 141 -16.30 8.79 18.09
CA THR A 141 -17.10 8.50 16.89
C THR A 141 -17.03 9.58 15.82
N SER A 142 -16.17 10.59 16.03
CA SER A 142 -15.85 11.60 15.01
C SER A 142 -15.27 10.95 13.75
N LEU A 143 -15.48 11.56 12.59
CA LEU A 143 -14.93 11.07 11.31
C LEU A 143 -13.41 10.84 11.35
N PRO A 144 -12.57 11.76 11.86
CA PRO A 144 -11.14 11.51 11.97
C PRO A 144 -10.81 10.40 12.98
N SER A 145 -11.52 10.30 14.10
CA SER A 145 -11.25 9.22 15.08
C SER A 145 -11.56 7.83 14.51
N ARG A 146 -12.60 7.70 13.67
CA ARG A 146 -12.98 6.43 13.02
C ARG A 146 -11.95 5.84 12.06
N THR A 147 -11.05 6.65 11.54
CA THR A 147 -9.95 6.22 10.68
C THR A 147 -8.64 6.17 11.45
N VAL A 148 -8.34 7.20 12.24
CA VAL A 148 -7.08 7.33 12.96
C VAL A 148 -7.00 6.36 14.15
N LEU A 149 -8.04 6.22 14.96
CA LEU A 149 -7.98 5.42 16.19
C LEU A 149 -7.75 3.92 15.92
N PRO A 150 -8.46 3.26 14.97
CA PRO A 150 -8.16 1.87 14.62
C PRO A 150 -6.73 1.68 14.11
N LEU A 151 -6.26 2.61 13.27
CA LEU A 151 -4.92 2.54 12.69
C LEU A 151 -3.83 2.79 13.74
N ALA A 152 -4.06 3.73 14.65
CA ALA A 152 -3.17 4.04 15.76
C ALA A 152 -3.11 2.86 16.75
N LEU A 153 -4.24 2.24 17.10
CA LEU A 153 -4.26 1.04 17.96
C LEU A 153 -3.48 -0.12 17.32
N ALA A 154 -3.70 -0.36 16.03
CA ALA A 154 -2.97 -1.37 15.28
C ALA A 154 -1.45 -1.09 15.28
N GLY A 155 -1.07 0.16 15.01
CA GLY A 155 0.33 0.60 15.00
C GLY A 155 1.00 0.52 16.37
N VAL A 156 0.31 0.90 17.44
CA VAL A 156 0.83 0.80 18.82
C VAL A 156 1.05 -0.65 19.23
N VAL A 157 0.08 -1.53 18.97
CA VAL A 157 0.23 -2.97 19.28
C VAL A 157 1.36 -3.59 18.47
N PHE A 158 1.48 -3.23 17.19
CA PHE A 158 2.57 -3.69 16.34
C PHE A 158 3.93 -3.19 16.85
N ASN A 159 4.03 -1.91 17.21
CA ASN A 159 5.26 -1.31 17.74
C ASN A 159 5.68 -1.89 19.10
N GLN A 160 4.72 -2.29 19.94
CA GLN A 160 5.03 -2.94 21.22
C GLN A 160 5.59 -4.35 21.05
N LEU A 161 5.15 -5.09 20.02
CA LEU A 161 5.52 -6.49 19.84
C LEU A 161 6.70 -6.69 18.88
N THR A 162 6.88 -5.81 17.90
CA THR A 162 8.00 -5.81 16.94
C THR A 162 8.58 -4.40 16.81
N PRO A 163 9.24 -3.89 17.87
CA PRO A 163 9.76 -2.52 17.90
C PRO A 163 10.88 -2.28 16.88
N GLY A 164 11.72 -3.28 16.60
CA GLY A 164 12.78 -3.16 15.60
C GLY A 164 12.21 -2.93 14.20
N THR A 165 11.30 -3.82 13.77
CA THR A 165 10.65 -3.71 12.46
C THR A 165 9.78 -2.45 12.33
N ALA A 166 9.05 -2.07 13.39
CA ALA A 166 8.22 -0.85 13.38
C ALA A 166 9.08 0.42 13.25
N LYS A 167 10.19 0.50 13.99
CA LYS A 167 11.13 1.64 13.90
C LYS A 167 11.78 1.71 12.52
N ASN A 168 12.19 0.58 11.96
CA ASN A 168 12.76 0.51 10.62
C ASN A 168 11.76 0.93 9.54
N ALA A 169 10.48 0.53 9.66
CA ALA A 169 9.41 0.98 8.78
C ALA A 169 9.20 2.50 8.86
N CYS A 170 9.14 3.05 10.07
CA CYS A 170 8.99 4.49 10.30
C CYS A 170 10.18 5.26 9.71
N HIS A 171 11.40 4.83 9.99
CA HIS A 171 12.62 5.46 9.47
C HIS A 171 12.71 5.39 7.94
N THR A 172 12.31 4.27 7.33
CA THR A 172 12.26 4.13 5.87
C THR A 172 11.23 5.08 5.27
N PHE A 173 10.05 5.19 5.88
CA PHE A 173 9.02 6.13 5.46
C PHE A 173 9.45 7.60 5.62
N GLU A 174 10.07 7.95 6.75
CA GLU A 174 10.61 9.28 7.00
C GLU A 174 11.67 9.67 5.97
N ARG A 175 12.57 8.74 5.63
CA ARG A 175 13.63 8.98 4.64
C ARG A 175 13.10 9.13 3.22
N ASP A 176 12.15 8.27 2.83
CA ASP A 176 11.77 8.14 1.42
C ASP A 176 10.63 9.09 1.02
N PHE A 177 9.79 9.51 1.98
CA PHE A 177 8.56 10.27 1.71
C PHE A 177 8.55 11.67 2.31
N LEU A 178 9.27 11.91 3.42
CA LEU A 178 9.23 13.17 4.15
C LEU A 178 10.50 13.98 3.92
N SER A 179 10.39 15.31 3.92
CA SER A 179 11.56 16.18 3.87
C SER A 179 12.27 16.20 5.22
N GLU A 180 13.60 16.23 5.23
CA GLU A 180 14.39 16.22 6.48
C GLU A 180 13.99 17.34 7.46
N SER A 181 13.66 18.52 6.93
CA SER A 181 13.17 19.65 7.72
C SER A 181 11.86 19.36 8.45
N PHE A 182 10.95 18.60 7.83
CA PHE A 182 9.67 18.23 8.44
C PHE A 182 9.87 17.14 9.49
N VAL A 183 10.75 16.17 9.23
CA VAL A 183 11.06 15.08 10.17
C VAL A 183 11.67 15.64 11.46
N GLN A 184 12.60 16.59 11.36
CA GLN A 184 13.21 17.23 12.53
C GLN A 184 12.19 18.00 13.38
N GLU A 185 11.32 18.77 12.73
CA GLU A 185 10.28 19.54 13.43
C GLU A 185 9.22 18.62 14.05
N TYR A 186 8.85 17.54 13.36
CA TYR A 186 7.95 16.51 13.89
C TYR A 186 8.52 15.87 15.15
N HIS A 187 9.77 15.38 15.12
CA HIS A 187 10.40 14.76 16.29
C HIS A 187 10.52 15.76 17.45
N ARG A 188 10.84 17.03 17.18
CA ARG A 188 10.88 18.10 18.19
C ARG A 188 9.54 18.29 18.88
N ILE A 189 8.45 18.40 18.10
CA ILE A 189 7.09 18.56 18.62
C ILE A 189 6.66 17.31 19.38
N TRP A 190 6.98 16.12 18.86
CA TRP A 190 6.66 14.85 19.50
C TRP A 190 7.35 14.70 20.85
N ASP A 191 8.64 15.01 20.93
CA ASP A 191 9.40 14.94 22.17
C ASP A 191 8.86 15.93 23.22
N GLN A 192 8.52 17.15 22.81
CA GLN A 192 7.96 18.16 23.72
C GLN A 192 6.56 17.80 24.22
N LEU A 193 5.65 17.41 23.33
CA LEU A 193 4.25 17.17 23.71
C LEU A 193 4.04 15.78 24.32
N TYR A 194 4.58 14.75 23.68
CA TYR A 194 4.30 13.37 24.07
C TYR A 194 5.28 12.86 25.12
N VAL A 195 6.60 13.01 24.91
CA VAL A 195 7.60 12.45 25.83
C VAL A 195 7.68 13.26 27.12
N GLN A 196 7.79 14.59 27.02
CA GLN A 196 7.91 15.47 28.19
C GLN A 196 6.54 15.75 28.83
N GLY A 197 5.48 15.94 28.05
CA GLY A 197 4.15 16.22 28.60
C GLY A 197 3.42 14.96 29.05
N ILE A 198 2.94 14.16 28.08
CA ILE A 198 1.98 13.08 28.33
C ILE A 198 2.62 11.90 29.07
N LYS A 199 3.81 11.46 28.65
CA LYS A 199 4.47 10.28 29.22
C LYS A 199 4.96 10.51 30.65
N GLN A 200 5.58 11.66 30.92
CA GLN A 200 6.00 12.00 32.29
C GLN A 200 4.79 12.30 33.18
N GLY A 201 3.79 13.02 32.67
CA GLY A 201 2.57 13.32 33.43
C GLY A 201 1.77 12.07 33.79
N SER A 202 1.62 11.11 32.87
CA SER A 202 0.96 9.82 33.17
C SER A 202 1.74 8.98 34.19
N GLY A 203 3.07 9.01 34.17
CA GLY A 203 3.91 8.37 35.20
C GLY A 203 3.65 8.95 36.59
N GLN A 204 3.61 10.27 36.71
CA GLN A 204 3.32 10.97 37.96
C GLN A 204 1.90 10.68 38.47
N ILE A 205 0.90 10.61 37.57
CA ILE A 205 -0.48 10.23 37.92
C ILE A 205 -0.53 8.79 38.43
N GLY A 206 0.19 7.86 37.77
CA GLY A 206 0.28 6.46 38.20
C GLY A 206 0.86 6.33 39.61
N GLU A 207 1.96 7.02 39.89
CA GLU A 207 2.58 7.06 41.22
C GLU A 207 1.64 7.69 42.26
N THR A 208 0.95 8.78 41.90
CA THR A 208 0.00 9.45 42.80
C THR A 208 -1.20 8.56 43.12
N PHE A 209 -1.72 7.83 42.12
CA PHE A 209 -2.83 6.90 42.31
C PHE A 209 -2.42 5.72 43.19
N GLN A 210 -1.23 5.16 42.97
CA GLN A 210 -0.68 4.07 43.77
C GLN A 210 -0.42 4.50 45.22
N ASN A 211 0.13 5.69 45.44
CA ASN A 211 0.34 6.26 46.77
C ASN A 211 -0.99 6.57 47.47
N SER A 212 -1.98 7.08 46.74
CA SER A 212 -3.33 7.33 47.27
C SER A 212 -4.03 6.03 47.69
N LEU A 213 -3.92 4.97 46.89
CA LEU A 213 -4.43 3.64 47.23
C LEU A 213 -3.75 3.04 48.44
N GLN A 214 -2.42 3.13 48.52
CA GLN A 214 -1.66 2.64 49.67
C GLN A 214 -2.02 3.39 50.96
N ASN A 215 -2.14 4.72 50.87
CA ASN A 215 -2.57 5.56 52.00
C ASN A 215 -4.02 5.28 52.40
N GLY A 216 -4.93 5.07 51.43
CA GLY A 216 -6.31 4.67 51.70
C GLY A 216 -6.42 3.32 52.40
N ILE A 217 -5.65 2.32 51.96
CA ILE A 217 -5.58 1.00 52.63
C ILE A 217 -5.04 1.14 54.05
N LYS A 218 -4.02 1.98 54.25
CA LYS A 218 -3.45 2.26 55.56
C LYS A 218 -4.48 2.93 56.49
N SER A 219 -5.18 3.97 56.03
CA SER A 219 -6.21 4.66 56.82
C SER A 219 -7.43 3.79 57.14
N ILE A 220 -7.82 2.88 56.24
CA ILE A 220 -8.87 1.88 56.52
C ILE A 220 -8.40 0.90 57.59
N ARG A 221 -7.16 0.41 57.51
CA ARG A 221 -6.58 -0.51 58.51
C ARG A 221 -6.49 0.15 59.89
N GLU A 222 -6.06 1.40 59.95
CA GLU A 222 -5.97 2.18 61.19
C GLU A 222 -7.35 2.43 61.80
N SER A 223 -8.33 2.81 60.98
CA SER A 223 -9.73 2.98 61.42
C SER A 223 -10.35 1.69 61.97
N ILE A 224 -10.10 0.54 61.32
CA ILE A 224 -10.59 -0.76 61.80
C ILE A 224 -9.93 -1.14 63.14
N SER A 225 -8.64 -0.84 63.31
CA SER A 225 -7.91 -1.13 64.54
C SER A 225 -8.42 -0.26 65.70
N ALA A 226 -8.64 1.03 65.46
CA ALA A 226 -9.21 1.95 66.44
C ALA A 226 -10.63 1.54 66.88
N ILE A 227 -11.49 1.11 65.95
CA ILE A 227 -12.85 0.62 66.26
C ILE A 227 -12.81 -0.69 67.07
N ASN A 228 -11.80 -1.53 66.86
CA ASN A 228 -11.67 -2.80 67.58
C ASN A 228 -11.11 -2.62 69.01
N ASP A 229 -10.29 -1.60 69.23
CA ASP A 229 -9.80 -1.24 70.56
C ASP A 229 -10.91 -0.57 71.40
N ASP A 230 -11.78 0.23 70.79
CA ASP A 230 -12.93 0.88 71.46
C ASP A 230 -14.03 -0.12 71.87
N LYS A 231 -14.08 -1.30 71.23
CA LYS A 231 -14.99 -2.41 71.60
C LYS A 231 -14.46 -3.33 72.70
N LYS A 232 -13.22 -3.15 73.14
CA LYS A 232 -12.57 -3.98 74.18
C LYS A 232 -12.51 -3.31 75.56
N GLN A 233 -12.97 -2.06 75.68
CA GLN A 233 -13.23 -1.39 76.97
C GLN A 233 -14.68 -1.59 77.39
#